data_AF-A0A016U6W2-F1
#
_entry.id   AF-A0A016U6W2-F1
#
_cell.length_a   1.000
_cell.length_b   1.000
_cell.length_c   1.000
_cell.angle_alpha   90.00
_cell.angle_beta   90.00
_cell.angle_gamma   90.00
#
_symmetry.space_group_name_H-M   'P 1'
#
loop_
_entity.id
_entity.type
_entity.pdbx_description
1 polymer ?
#
loop_
_entity_poly.entity_id
_entity_poly.type
_entity_poly.pdbx_seq_one_letter_code
_entity_poly.pdbx_strand_id
1 'polypeptide(L)'
;MSSDSVIKDNVPEAMPRIHLLLKNTTERIITNYVMLLYALSWADFLDENYRSIINFFEKKLKVPVHTKNEFCSHRTWYHYGHAMMAMYARKYSGRRFDRFDVVKSYYTRQELIKCDEENLATKKASKSPSEYCDPSWIL
;
A
#
# COMPACT_ATOMS: atom_id res chain seq x y z
N MET A 1 32.05 16.64 -13.68
CA MET A 1 31.73 15.29 -14.18
C MET A 1 30.36 14.94 -13.63
N SER A 2 29.37 14.84 -14.52
CA SER A 2 27.96 14.59 -14.20
C SER A 2 27.82 13.21 -13.56
N SER A 3 27.28 13.16 -12.35
CA SER A 3 26.88 11.91 -11.72
C SER A 3 25.56 11.49 -12.34
N ASP A 4 25.63 10.83 -13.49
CA ASP A 4 24.48 10.20 -14.11
C ASP A 4 24.03 9.06 -13.19
N SER A 5 23.02 9.36 -12.37
CA SER A 5 22.35 8.35 -11.56
C SER A 5 21.71 7.35 -12.53
N VAL A 6 22.24 6.13 -12.57
CA VAL A 6 21.67 5.02 -13.33
C VAL A 6 20.30 4.70 -12.73
N ILE A 7 19.27 5.31 -13.30
CA ILE A 7 17.87 4.96 -13.03
C ILE A 7 17.70 3.55 -13.60
N LYS A 8 17.50 2.57 -12.72
CA LYS A 8 17.10 1.22 -13.13
C LYS A 8 15.68 1.33 -13.68
N ASP A 9 15.57 1.48 -15.00
CA ASP A 9 14.30 1.42 -15.72
C ASP A 9 13.76 -0.02 -15.63
N ASN A 10 12.96 -0.28 -14.60
CA ASN A 10 12.35 -1.58 -14.37
C ASN A 10 11.22 -1.90 -15.37
N VAL A 11 10.93 -1.01 -16.34
CA VAL A 11 9.98 -1.24 -17.45
C VAL A 11 10.48 -0.56 -18.74
N PRO A 12 11.45 -1.16 -19.45
CA PRO A 12 12.13 -0.52 -20.60
C PRO A 12 11.20 -0.15 -21.77
N GLU A 13 10.01 -0.74 -21.83
CA GLU A 13 9.05 -0.53 -22.92
C GLU A 13 7.98 0.54 -22.62
N ALA A 14 7.69 0.82 -21.35
CA ALA A 14 6.61 1.74 -20.98
C ALA A 14 6.98 3.20 -21.26
N MET A 15 8.22 3.59 -20.95
CA MET A 15 8.64 4.99 -21.00
C MET A 15 8.68 5.57 -22.43
N PRO A 16 9.19 4.84 -23.45
CA PRO A 16 9.10 5.29 -24.84
C PRO A 16 7.65 5.43 -25.34
N ARG A 17 6.77 4.51 -24.95
CA ARG A 17 5.34 4.54 -25.33
C ARG A 17 4.63 5.74 -24.71
N ILE A 18 4.89 6.03 -23.43
CA ILE A 18 4.36 7.20 -22.73
C ILE A 18 4.86 8.48 -23.40
N HIS A 19 6.15 8.55 -23.76
CA HIS A 19 6.69 9.74 -24.42
C HIS A 19 6.01 10.03 -25.77
N LEU A 20 5.79 8.99 -26.59
CA LEU A 20 5.07 9.12 -27.86
C LEU A 20 3.62 9.58 -27.65
N LEU A 21 2.92 9.02 -26.67
CA LEU A 21 1.55 9.43 -26.33
C LEU A 21 1.50 10.90 -25.89
N LEU A 22 2.41 11.33 -25.02
CA LEU A 22 2.47 12.73 -24.56
C LEU A 22 2.76 13.69 -25.70
N LYS A 23 3.66 13.34 -26.63
CA LYS A 23 3.99 14.16 -27.79
C LYS A 23 2.80 14.33 -28.74
N ASN A 24 1.98 13.29 -28.87
CA ASN A 24 0.80 13.31 -29.76
C ASN A 24 -0.45 13.88 -29.10
N THR A 25 -0.43 14.12 -27.79
CA THR A 25 -1.58 14.63 -27.04
C THR A 25 -1.46 16.15 -26.89
N THR A 26 -2.58 16.87 -27.05
CA THR A 26 -2.57 18.33 -26.86
C THR A 26 -2.28 18.70 -25.40
N GLU A 27 -1.55 19.79 -25.20
CA GLU A 27 -1.18 20.30 -23.87
C GLU A 27 -2.41 20.51 -22.96
N ARG A 28 -3.52 20.97 -23.53
CA ARG A 28 -4.78 21.16 -22.80
C ARG A 28 -5.33 19.86 -22.21
N ILE A 29 -5.26 18.76 -22.97
CA ILE A 29 -5.73 17.45 -22.49
C ILE A 29 -4.85 16.96 -21.34
N ILE A 30 -3.52 17.09 -21.50
CA ILE A 30 -2.55 16.69 -20.46
C ILE A 30 -2.80 17.50 -19.19
N THR A 31 -2.94 18.82 -19.32
CA THR A 31 -3.17 19.72 -18.17
C THR A 31 -4.47 19.38 -17.45
N ASN A 32 -5.57 19.20 -18.18
CA ASN A 32 -6.85 18.81 -17.59
C ASN A 32 -6.75 17.48 -16.85
N TYR A 33 -6.04 16.51 -17.43
CA TYR A 33 -5.85 15.20 -16.82
C TYR A 33 -5.01 15.29 -15.53
N VAL A 34 -3.90 16.01 -15.55
CA VAL A 34 -3.03 16.21 -14.37
C VAL A 34 -3.78 16.96 -13.27
N MET A 35 -4.52 18.02 -13.62
CA MET A 35 -5.32 18.78 -12.66
C MET A 35 -6.41 17.92 -12.01
N LEU A 36 -7.07 17.06 -12.80
CA LEU A 36 -8.05 16.10 -12.27
C LEU A 36 -7.39 15.09 -11.33
N LEU A 37 -6.29 14.46 -11.75
CA LEU A 37 -5.55 13.52 -10.90
C LEU A 37 -5.09 14.16 -9.59
N TYR A 38 -4.59 15.40 -9.67
CA TYR A 38 -4.21 16.17 -8.50
C TYR A 38 -5.42 16.37 -7.59
N ALA A 39 -6.54 16.90 -8.09
CA ALA A 39 -7.75 17.10 -7.30
C ALA A 39 -8.25 15.79 -6.63
N LEU A 40 -8.24 14.68 -7.38
CA LEU A 40 -8.64 13.36 -6.87
C LEU A 40 -7.71 12.86 -5.77
N SER A 41 -6.40 13.14 -5.83
CA SER A 41 -5.45 12.71 -4.78
C SER A 41 -5.70 13.34 -3.41
N TRP A 42 -6.38 14.49 -3.38
CA TRP A 42 -6.78 15.18 -2.16
C TRP A 42 -8.22 14.90 -1.74
N ALA A 43 -9.05 14.37 -2.64
CA ALA A 43 -10.51 14.32 -2.47
C ALA A 43 -10.95 13.59 -1.19
N ASP A 44 -10.23 12.54 -0.78
CA ASP A 44 -10.53 11.81 0.46
C ASP A 44 -10.26 12.61 1.75
N PHE A 45 -9.41 13.62 1.65
CA PHE A 45 -9.05 14.54 2.75
C PHE A 45 -9.95 15.78 2.80
N LEU A 46 -10.76 16.01 1.77
CA LEU A 46 -11.68 17.13 1.68
C LEU A 46 -13.01 16.85 2.40
N ASP A 47 -13.89 17.86 2.38
CA ASP A 47 -15.23 17.82 2.95
C ASP A 47 -16.09 16.66 2.39
N GLU A 48 -17.13 16.27 3.14
CA GLU A 48 -18.09 15.21 2.81
C GLU A 48 -18.70 15.38 1.42
N ASN A 49 -18.92 16.62 0.95
CA ASN A 49 -19.39 16.87 -0.40
C ASN A 49 -18.43 16.30 -1.47
N TYR A 50 -17.12 16.51 -1.33
CA TYR A 50 -16.12 15.96 -2.24
C TYR A 50 -16.00 14.44 -2.10
N ARG A 51 -16.06 13.92 -0.87
CA ARG A 51 -16.02 12.47 -0.62
C ARG A 51 -17.25 11.76 -1.18
N SER A 52 -18.42 12.40 -1.19
CA SER A 52 -19.63 11.82 -1.78
C SER A 52 -19.48 11.52 -3.28
N ILE A 53 -18.73 12.37 -3.99
CA ILE A 53 -18.41 12.19 -5.41
C ILE A 53 -17.50 10.97 -5.60
N ILE A 54 -16.46 10.82 -4.77
CA ILE A 54 -15.56 9.65 -4.82
C ILE A 54 -16.32 8.36 -4.47
N ASN A 55 -17.11 8.39 -3.40
CA ASN A 55 -17.91 7.25 -2.96
C ASN A 55 -18.87 6.75 -4.06
N PHE A 56 -19.40 7.65 -4.89
CA PHE A 56 -20.21 7.26 -6.05
C PHE A 56 -19.41 6.40 -7.04
N PHE A 57 -18.17 6.78 -7.35
CA PHE A 57 -17.30 6.00 -8.24
C PHE A 57 -16.83 4.71 -7.58
N GLU A 58 -16.45 4.73 -6.30
CA GLU A 58 -16.03 3.53 -5.57
C GLU A 58 -17.12 2.47 -5.54
N LYS A 59 -18.38 2.85 -5.28
CA LYS A 59 -19.53 1.94 -5.33
C LYS A 59 -19.70 1.32 -6.71
N LYS A 60 -19.54 2.11 -7.77
CA LYS A 60 -19.64 1.63 -9.16
C LYS A 60 -18.51 0.67 -9.52
N LEU A 61 -17.31 0.92 -9.00
CA LEU A 61 -16.12 0.09 -9.20
C LEU A 61 -16.04 -1.09 -8.21
N LYS A 62 -17.02 -1.23 -7.30
CA LYS A 62 -17.04 -2.24 -6.23
C LYS A 62 -15.80 -2.18 -5.32
N VAL A 63 -15.27 -0.99 -5.13
CA VAL A 63 -14.17 -0.71 -4.18
C VAL A 63 -14.79 -0.46 -2.80
N PRO A 64 -14.16 -0.91 -1.70
CA PRO A 64 -14.64 -0.63 -0.35
C PRO A 64 -14.73 0.88 -0.09
N VAL A 65 -15.91 1.35 0.31
CA VAL A 65 -16.11 2.75 0.72
C VAL A 65 -15.80 2.86 2.20
N HIS A 66 -14.79 3.65 2.54
CA HIS A 66 -14.40 3.88 3.93
C HIS A 66 -15.20 5.02 4.57
N THR A 67 -15.69 4.80 5.77
CA THR A 67 -16.24 5.87 6.61
C THR A 67 -15.14 6.88 6.96
N LYS A 68 -15.52 8.08 7.40
CA LYS A 68 -14.56 9.12 7.85
C LYS A 68 -13.61 8.58 8.92
N ASN A 69 -14.12 7.86 9.89
CA ASN A 69 -13.34 7.32 11.00
C ASN A 69 -12.39 6.21 10.55
N GLU A 70 -12.82 5.33 9.66
CA GLU A 70 -11.97 4.29 9.08
C GLU A 70 -10.84 4.91 8.27
N PHE A 71 -11.15 5.89 7.42
CA PHE A 71 -10.14 6.60 6.63
C PHE A 71 -9.11 7.29 7.53
N CYS A 72 -9.56 8.06 8.52
CA CYS A 72 -8.68 8.77 9.45
C CYS A 72 -7.82 7.80 10.27
N SER A 73 -8.40 6.70 10.76
CA SER A 73 -7.64 5.70 11.51
C SER A 73 -6.60 5.02 10.63
N HIS A 74 -6.96 4.55 9.43
CA HIS A 74 -6.04 3.93 8.48
C HIS A 74 -4.87 4.85 8.10
N ARG A 75 -5.15 6.11 7.75
CA ARG A 75 -4.11 7.10 7.44
C ARG A 75 -3.20 7.38 8.64
N THR A 76 -3.77 7.48 9.84
CA THR A 76 -2.99 7.68 11.07
C THR A 76 -2.07 6.50 11.34
N TRP A 77 -2.56 5.26 11.19
CA TRP A 77 -1.74 4.06 11.33
C TRP A 77 -0.62 3.99 10.28
N TYR A 78 -0.91 4.35 9.03
CA TYR A 78 0.07 4.33 7.94
C TYR A 78 1.23 5.30 8.19
N HIS A 79 0.95 6.53 8.61
CA HIS A 79 1.98 7.56 8.82
C HIS A 79 2.61 7.56 10.22
N TYR A 80 1.83 7.19 11.24
CA TYR A 80 2.24 7.28 12.65
C TYR A 80 2.25 5.92 13.35
N GLY A 81 2.51 4.84 12.60
CA GLY A 81 2.43 3.46 13.11
C GLY A 81 3.17 3.25 14.42
N HIS A 82 4.40 3.74 14.55
CA HIS A 82 5.18 3.62 15.80
C HIS A 82 4.53 4.34 16.99
N ALA A 83 4.02 5.56 16.78
CA ALA A 83 3.35 6.31 17.83
C ALA A 83 2.03 5.63 18.23
N MET A 84 1.27 5.14 17.25
CA MET A 84 0.03 4.38 17.48
C MET A 84 0.29 3.10 18.26
N MET A 85 1.33 2.33 17.90
CA MET A 85 1.74 1.13 18.64
C MET A 85 2.18 1.45 20.06
N ALA A 86 2.95 2.52 20.27
CA ALA A 86 3.37 2.94 21.60
C ALA A 86 2.19 3.38 22.48
N MET A 87 1.24 4.12 21.93
CA MET A 87 -0.01 4.49 22.63
C MET A 87 -0.85 3.27 22.96
N TYR A 88 -0.99 2.33 22.03
CA TYR A 88 -1.69 1.07 22.25
C TYR A 88 -1.01 0.28 23.38
N ALA A 89 0.30 0.07 23.30
CA ALA A 89 1.06 -0.62 24.33
C ALA A 89 0.86 0.01 25.71
N ARG A 90 0.96 1.35 25.84
CA ARG A 90 0.74 2.06 27.12
C ARG A 90 -0.69 1.91 27.64
N LYS A 91 -1.68 1.96 26.75
CA LYS A 91 -3.10 1.86 27.13
C LYS A 91 -3.46 0.48 27.66
N TYR A 92 -2.81 -0.56 27.15
CA TYR A 92 -3.12 -1.94 27.51
C TYR A 92 -2.03 -2.63 28.35
N SER A 93 -0.88 -2.00 28.58
CA SER A 93 0.19 -2.49 29.47
C SER A 93 -0.30 -2.47 30.93
N GLY A 94 -0.74 -3.61 31.42
CA GLY A 94 -1.34 -3.77 32.74
C GLY A 94 -2.44 -4.84 32.77
N ARG A 95 -3.05 -5.13 31.61
CA ARG A 95 -3.73 -6.41 31.39
C ARG A 95 -2.64 -7.42 31.06
N ARG A 96 -2.59 -8.57 31.74
CA ARG A 96 -1.74 -9.68 31.30
C ARG A 96 -2.17 -10.02 29.87
N PHE A 97 -1.42 -9.54 28.90
CA PHE A 97 -1.41 -10.17 27.61
C PHE A 97 -0.67 -11.48 27.81
N ASP A 98 -1.40 -12.59 27.76
CA ASP A 98 -0.74 -13.84 27.45
C ASP A 98 0.08 -13.62 26.18
N ARG A 99 1.31 -14.12 26.24
CA ARG A 99 2.49 -13.70 25.49
C ARG A 99 2.41 -13.96 23.97
N PHE A 100 1.21 -14.15 23.42
CA PHE A 100 0.96 -14.72 22.10
C PHE A 100 0.57 -13.72 21.00
N ASP A 101 -0.03 -12.57 21.28
CA ASP A 101 -0.64 -11.77 20.19
C ASP A 101 0.25 -10.67 19.58
N VAL A 102 1.14 -10.05 20.37
CA VAL A 102 2.04 -9.02 19.83
C VAL A 102 3.30 -9.64 19.21
N VAL A 103 3.62 -10.87 19.61
CA VAL A 103 4.78 -11.61 19.11
C VAL A 103 4.49 -12.22 17.73
N LYS A 104 3.26 -12.68 17.47
CA LYS A 104 2.88 -13.31 16.20
C LYS A 104 3.07 -12.42 14.97
N SER A 105 2.88 -11.10 15.07
CA SER A 105 3.04 -10.19 13.91
C SER A 105 4.51 -9.87 13.57
N TYR A 106 5.42 -10.00 14.54
CA TYR A 106 6.86 -9.78 14.31
C TYR A 106 7.56 -11.05 13.83
N TYR A 107 7.14 -12.23 14.31
CA TYR A 107 7.66 -13.51 13.83
C TYR A 107 7.20 -13.83 12.41
N THR A 108 5.94 -13.52 12.04
CA THR A 108 5.47 -13.70 10.65
C THR A 108 6.27 -12.89 9.63
N ARG A 109 6.76 -11.69 9.98
CA ARG A 109 7.59 -10.89 9.05
C ARG A 109 9.01 -11.44 8.90
N GLN A 110 9.63 -11.94 9.98
CA GLN A 110 10.97 -12.52 9.90
C GLN A 110 10.97 -13.91 9.24
N GLU A 111 9.92 -14.70 9.43
CA GLU A 111 9.74 -16.00 8.77
C GLU A 111 9.45 -15.85 7.28
N LEU A 112 8.63 -14.87 6.86
CA LEU A 112 8.44 -14.56 5.43
C LEU A 112 9.75 -14.11 4.75
N ILE A 113 10.58 -13.32 5.43
CA ILE A 113 11.89 -12.90 4.92
C ILE A 113 12.84 -14.12 4.77
N LYS A 114 12.83 -15.06 5.73
CA LYS A 114 13.60 -16.31 5.61
C LYS A 114 13.10 -17.22 4.49
N CYS A 115 11.78 -17.33 4.30
CA CYS A 115 11.21 -18.10 3.20
C CYS A 115 11.57 -17.50 1.82
N ASP A 116 11.64 -16.18 1.70
CA ASP A 116 12.09 -15.53 0.46
C ASP A 116 13.58 -15.78 0.19
N GLU A 117 14.43 -15.76 1.22
CA GLU A 117 15.86 -16.05 1.09
C GLU A 117 16.15 -17.52 0.70
N GLU A 118 15.43 -18.49 1.28
CA GLU A 118 15.56 -19.92 0.93
C GLU A 118 15.01 -20.25 -0.47
N ASN A 119 13.95 -19.57 -0.90
CA ASN A 119 13.40 -19.70 -2.25
C ASN A 119 14.33 -19.10 -3.32
N LEU A 120 15.01 -17.99 -3.01
CA LEU A 120 16.05 -17.42 -3.88
C LEU A 120 17.28 -18.33 -3.97
N ALA A 121 17.68 -18.97 -2.85
CA ALA A 121 18.84 -19.86 -2.81
C ALA A 121 18.65 -21.16 -3.60
N THR A 122 17.43 -21.65 -3.77
CA THR A 122 17.14 -22.97 -4.35
C THR A 122 16.71 -22.97 -5.82
N LYS A 123 16.56 -21.80 -6.48
CA LYS A 123 16.08 -21.67 -7.88
C LYS A 123 14.83 -22.53 -8.19
N LYS A 124 13.95 -22.76 -7.22
CA LYS A 124 12.67 -23.46 -7.45
C LYS A 124 11.58 -22.47 -7.85
N ALA A 125 11.71 -21.93 -9.06
CA ALA A 125 10.65 -21.18 -9.70
C ALA A 125 9.56 -22.15 -10.21
N SER A 126 8.63 -22.58 -9.36
CA SER A 126 7.35 -23.17 -9.84
C SER A 126 6.25 -23.46 -8.81
N LYS A 127 6.35 -23.10 -7.51
CA LYS A 127 5.25 -23.36 -6.55
C LYS A 127 4.80 -22.11 -5.81
N SER A 128 3.49 -21.94 -5.71
CA SER A 128 2.87 -20.79 -5.04
C SER A 128 3.14 -20.82 -3.53
N PRO A 129 3.38 -19.66 -2.88
CA PRO A 129 3.68 -19.58 -1.45
C PRO A 129 2.65 -20.20 -0.51
N SER A 130 1.42 -20.44 -1.01
CA SER A 130 0.31 -21.05 -0.27
C SER A 130 0.48 -22.53 0.07
N GLU A 131 1.41 -23.26 -0.56
CA GLU A 131 1.60 -24.71 -0.27
C GLU A 131 2.50 -24.97 0.95
N TYR A 132 3.23 -23.97 1.47
CA TYR A 132 4.18 -24.16 2.57
C TYR A 132 3.73 -23.56 3.90
N CYS A 133 2.64 -22.79 3.93
CA CYS A 133 2.14 -22.14 5.14
C CYS A 133 0.69 -22.57 5.38
N ASP A 134 0.48 -23.74 5.97
CA ASP A 134 -0.83 -24.14 6.50
C ASP A 134 -1.09 -23.42 7.83
N PRO A 135 -2.10 -22.54 7.95
CA PRO A 135 -2.38 -21.77 9.16
C PRO A 135 -3.26 -22.55 10.14
N SER A 136 -3.27 -23.88 10.12
CA SER A 136 -4.10 -24.75 10.97
C SER A 136 -3.83 -24.63 12.48
N TRP A 137 -2.88 -23.79 12.90
CA TRP A 137 -2.57 -23.48 14.31
C TRP A 137 -3.16 -22.15 14.80
N ILE A 138 -4.14 -21.59 14.07
CA ILE A 138 -4.86 -20.37 14.46
C ILE A 138 -6.37 -20.62 14.47
N LEU A 139 -6.82 -21.51 15.35
CA LEU A 139 -8.15 -21.51 15.96
C LEU A 139 -8.00 -21.80 17.45
#